data_AF-A0A2G2W018-F1
#
_entry.id   AF-A0A2G2W018-F1
#
_cell.length_a   1.000
_cell.length_b   1.000
_cell.length_c   1.000
_cell.angle_alpha   90.00
_cell.angle_beta   90.00
_cell.angle_gamma   90.00
#
_symmetry.space_group_name_H-M   'P 1'
#
loop_
_entity.id
_entity.type
_entity.pdbx_description
1 polymer ?
#
loop_
_entity_poly.entity_id
_entity_poly.type
_entity_poly.pdbx_seq_one_letter_code
_entity_poly.pdbx_strand_id
1 'polypeptide(L)'
;MTDCKARVNCHVMNDDLCIVTTVIEEQNYELDPALSHFLPCHRELSRILKRSFVVHDIARLRPSKNIRLFDVEDRGLERMTCTPKDCRNYILQQ
;
A
#
# COMPACT_ATOMS: atom_id res chain seq x y z
N MET A 1 -11.07 -12.62 -3.54
CA MET A 1 -9.85 -13.42 -3.75
C MET A 1 -9.82 -14.47 -2.68
N THR A 2 -10.43 -15.62 -2.93
CA THR A 2 -10.45 -16.75 -1.99
C THR A 2 -10.17 -17.99 -2.83
N ASP A 3 -9.35 -18.89 -2.30
CA ASP A 3 -8.91 -20.13 -2.96
C ASP A 3 -7.89 -19.99 -4.11
N CYS A 4 -6.88 -19.11 -3.95
CA CYS A 4 -5.70 -19.17 -4.83
C CYS A 4 -4.84 -20.39 -4.46
N LYS A 5 -4.47 -21.22 -5.43
CA LYS A 5 -3.54 -22.33 -5.22
C LYS A 5 -2.07 -21.95 -5.42
N ALA A 6 -1.81 -20.77 -6.00
CA ALA A 6 -0.46 -20.28 -6.22
C ALA A 6 0.27 -20.09 -4.89
N ARG A 7 1.45 -20.71 -4.77
CA ARG A 7 2.27 -20.66 -3.55
C ARG A 7 3.74 -20.84 -3.87
N VAL A 8 4.59 -20.22 -3.06
CA VAL A 8 6.03 -20.46 -3.03
C VAL A 8 6.37 -20.97 -1.64
N ASN A 9 6.98 -22.16 -1.56
CA ASN A 9 7.48 -22.70 -0.31
C ASN A 9 9.00 -22.52 -0.24
N CYS A 10 9.49 -22.13 0.93
CA CYS A 10 10.90 -21.95 1.16
C CYS A 10 11.35 -22.61 2.46
N HIS A 11 12.59 -23.11 2.49
CA HIS A 11 13.25 -23.53 3.72
C HIS A 11 14.33 -22.52 4.10
N VAL A 12 14.27 -22.07 5.35
CA VAL A 12 15.30 -21.23 5.96
C VAL A 12 16.39 -22.15 6.51
N MET A 13 17.64 -21.90 6.11
CA MET A 13 18.83 -22.60 6.60
C MET A 13 19.49 -21.81 7.73
N ASN A 14 20.45 -22.43 8.40
CA ASN A 14 21.15 -21.85 9.56
C ASN A 14 22.04 -20.63 9.21
N ASP A 15 22.33 -20.40 7.93
CA ASP A 15 23.28 -19.38 7.46
C ASP A 15 22.56 -18.17 6.80
N ASP A 16 21.37 -17.82 7.27
CA ASP A 16 20.48 -16.79 6.67
C ASP A 16 20.10 -17.03 5.20
N LEU A 17 20.45 -18.22 4.67
CA LEU A 17 20.11 -18.62 3.32
C LEU A 17 18.70 -19.19 3.28
N CYS A 18 17.93 -18.78 2.29
CA CYS A 18 16.59 -19.29 2.03
C CYS A 18 16.59 -20.03 0.69
N ILE A 19 16.20 -21.31 0.70
CA ILE A 19 16.04 -22.10 -0.52
C ILE A 19 14.57 -22.21 -0.87
N VAL A 20 14.20 -21.77 -2.07
CA VAL A 20 12.89 -22.03 -2.66
C VAL A 20 12.80 -23.51 -3.02
N THR A 21 11.85 -24.24 -2.44
CA THR A 21 11.71 -25.69 -2.68
C THR A 21 10.67 -26.01 -3.73
N THR A 22 9.54 -25.31 -3.70
CA THR A 22 8.44 -25.54 -4.65
C THR A 22 7.76 -24.24 -4.99
N VAL A 23 7.43 -24.10 -6.27
CA VAL A 23 6.64 -23.00 -6.83
C VAL A 23 5.43 -23.63 -7.49
N ILE A 24 4.23 -23.26 -7.03
CA ILE A 24 2.97 -23.63 -7.66
C ILE A 24 2.43 -22.37 -8.34
N GLU A 25 2.26 -22.45 -9.65
CA GLU A 25 1.83 -21.32 -10.50
C GLU A 25 0.33 -21.35 -10.82
N GLU A 26 -0.42 -22.37 -10.38
CA GLU A 26 -1.86 -22.50 -10.65
C GLU A 26 -2.65 -21.32 -10.05
N GLN A 27 -3.15 -20.46 -10.93
CA GLN A 27 -3.95 -19.29 -10.58
C GLN A 27 -5.39 -19.49 -11.05
N ASN A 28 -6.32 -19.27 -10.13
CA ASN A 28 -7.76 -19.41 -10.39
C ASN A 28 -8.41 -18.09 -10.85
N TYR A 29 -7.62 -17.04 -11.06
CA TYR A 29 -8.08 -15.69 -11.44
C TYR A 29 -7.00 -14.96 -12.22
N GLU A 30 -7.43 -13.98 -13.01
CA GLU A 30 -6.55 -13.10 -13.76
C GLU A 30 -5.81 -12.14 -12.83
N LEU A 31 -4.51 -11.96 -13.07
CA LEU A 31 -3.70 -10.97 -12.38
C LEU A 31 -3.67 -9.67 -13.17
N ASP A 32 -3.97 -8.57 -12.49
CA ASP A 32 -3.70 -7.23 -13.00
C ASP A 32 -2.56 -6.59 -12.19
N PRO A 33 -1.33 -6.50 -12.76
CA PRO A 33 -0.22 -5.81 -12.12
C PRO A 33 -0.55 -4.36 -11.75
N ALA A 34 -1.45 -3.69 -12.49
CA ALA A 34 -1.87 -2.33 -12.18
C ALA A 34 -2.63 -2.26 -10.86
N LEU A 35 -3.30 -3.33 -10.42
CA LEU A 35 -4.01 -3.38 -9.13
C LEU A 35 -3.11 -3.75 -7.95
N SER A 36 -1.83 -4.11 -8.18
CA SER A 36 -0.90 -4.52 -7.12
C SER A 36 -0.73 -3.46 -6.03
N HIS A 37 -0.81 -2.17 -6.37
CA HIS A 37 -0.68 -1.07 -5.41
C HIS A 37 -1.78 -1.04 -4.35
N PHE A 38 -2.92 -1.72 -4.57
CA PHE A 38 -3.96 -1.87 -3.55
C PHE A 38 -3.60 -2.90 -2.48
N LEU A 39 -2.61 -3.77 -2.70
CA LEU A 39 -2.18 -4.78 -1.74
C LEU A 39 -1.51 -4.13 -0.53
N PRO A 40 -1.82 -4.55 0.71
CA PRO A 40 -1.27 -3.93 1.92
C PRO A 40 0.25 -3.80 1.96
N CYS A 41 0.98 -4.78 1.41
CA CYS A 41 2.45 -4.76 1.35
C CYS A 41 3.02 -3.67 0.43
N HIS A 42 2.24 -3.19 -0.54
CA HIS A 42 2.65 -2.12 -1.44
C HIS A 42 2.12 -0.75 -0.99
N ARG A 43 1.37 -0.69 0.13
CA ARG A 43 0.82 0.57 0.62
C ARG A 43 1.86 1.40 1.33
N GLU A 44 2.16 2.57 0.78
CA GLU A 44 3.08 3.52 1.39
C GLU A 44 2.63 4.97 1.17
N LEU A 45 2.77 5.80 2.20
CA LEU A 45 2.66 7.24 2.04
C LEU A 45 3.95 7.82 1.46
N SER A 46 3.87 8.34 0.24
CA SER A 46 5.01 8.99 -0.41
C SER A 46 5.55 10.16 0.42
N ARG A 47 6.84 10.47 0.26
CA ARG A 47 7.48 11.59 0.99
C ARG A 47 6.79 12.92 0.73
N ILE A 48 6.28 13.13 -0.48
CA ILE A 48 5.57 14.36 -0.87
C ILE A 48 4.25 14.45 -0.09
N LEU A 49 3.51 13.35 0.00
CA LEU A 49 2.25 13.28 0.75
C LEU A 49 2.46 13.55 2.23
N LYS A 50 3.46 12.90 2.85
CA LYS A 50 3.83 13.13 4.25
C LYS A 50 4.12 14.60 4.52
N ARG A 51 4.92 15.26 3.66
CA ARG A 51 5.26 16.68 3.81
C ARG A 51 4.05 17.60 3.70
N SER A 52 3.18 17.37 2.72
CA SER A 52 2.03 18.25 2.55
C SER A 52 0.96 18.00 3.63
N PHE A 53 0.85 16.78 4.18
CA PHE A 53 0.09 16.55 5.42
C PHE A 53 0.59 17.40 6.60
N VAL A 54 1.91 17.51 6.80
CA VAL A 54 2.51 18.36 7.84
C VAL A 54 2.19 19.84 7.60
N VAL A 55 2.30 20.34 6.36
CA VAL A 55 1.97 21.73 6.03
C VAL A 55 0.49 22.04 6.30
N HIS A 56 -0.39 21.12 5.94
CA HIS A 56 -1.82 21.28 6.18
C HIS A 56 -2.20 21.19 7.66
N ASP A 57 -1.46 20.42 8.45
CA ASP A 57 -1.60 20.39 9.91
C ASP A 57 -1.22 21.73 10.55
N ILE A 58 -0.11 22.34 10.10
CA ILE A 58 0.27 23.71 10.49
C ILE A 58 -0.84 24.72 10.17
N ALA A 59 -1.49 24.56 9.00
CA ALA A 59 -2.65 25.35 8.59
C ALA A 59 -3.96 25.00 9.33
N ARG A 60 -3.92 24.05 10.28
CA ARG A 60 -5.06 23.54 11.06
C ARG A 60 -6.21 23.00 10.21
N LEU A 61 -5.89 22.41 9.06
CA LEU A 61 -6.87 21.74 8.21
C LEU A 61 -7.36 20.46 8.89
N ARG A 62 -8.69 20.28 8.90
CA ARG A 62 -9.27 19.02 9.40
C ARG A 62 -8.78 17.85 8.54
N PRO A 63 -8.48 16.67 9.12
CA PRO A 63 -7.97 15.51 8.38
C PRO A 63 -8.79 15.13 7.15
N SER A 64 -10.12 15.21 7.24
CA SER A 64 -11.03 14.92 6.13
C SER A 64 -10.93 15.91 4.97
N LYS A 65 -10.68 17.19 5.25
CA LYS A 65 -10.45 18.22 4.22
C LYS A 65 -9.08 18.03 3.57
N ASN A 66 -8.09 17.67 4.38
CA ASN A 66 -6.72 17.42 3.96
C ASN A 66 -6.67 16.23 2.95
N ILE A 67 -7.24 15.08 3.33
CA ILE A 67 -7.32 13.90 2.44
C ILE A 67 -8.04 14.21 1.12
N ARG A 68 -9.17 14.93 1.17
CA ARG A 68 -9.92 15.31 -0.04
C ARG A 68 -9.16 16.28 -0.94
N LEU A 69 -8.39 17.21 -0.38
CA LEU A 69 -7.59 18.15 -1.17
C LEU A 69 -6.54 17.40 -2.00
N PHE A 70 -5.87 16.43 -1.38
CA PHE A 70 -4.91 15.59 -2.08
C PHE A 70 -5.52 14.68 -3.13
N ASP A 71 -6.68 14.08 -2.83
CA ASP A 71 -7.40 13.25 -3.81
C ASP A 71 -7.68 14.04 -5.10
N VAL A 72 -8.00 15.34 -4.97
CA VAL A 72 -8.18 16.24 -6.12
C VAL A 72 -6.84 16.57 -6.81
N GLU A 73 -5.76 16.82 -6.05
CA GLU A 73 -4.45 17.18 -6.61
C GLU A 73 -3.76 16.02 -7.36
N ASP A 74 -3.85 14.78 -6.88
CA ASP A 74 -3.15 13.63 -7.48
C ASP A 74 -3.91 12.95 -8.62
N ARG A 75 -5.01 13.56 -9.09
CA ARG A 75 -5.97 12.97 -10.04
C ARG A 75 -6.61 11.67 -9.51
N GLY A 76 -6.86 11.62 -8.21
CA GLY A 76 -7.52 10.50 -7.54
C GLY A 76 -6.57 9.60 -6.76
N LEU A 77 -7.09 9.06 -5.66
CA LEU A 77 -6.41 8.08 -4.79
C LEU A 77 -5.97 6.81 -5.53
N GLU A 78 -6.57 6.49 -6.68
CA GLU A 78 -6.18 5.34 -7.51
C GLU A 78 -4.75 5.42 -8.03
N ARG A 79 -4.12 6.60 -8.03
CA ARG A 79 -2.70 6.76 -8.37
C ARG A 79 -1.79 6.71 -7.14
N MET A 80 -2.39 6.79 -5.95
CA MET A 80 -1.68 6.69 -4.69
C MET A 80 -1.56 5.22 -4.30
N THR A 81 -0.40 4.84 -3.78
CA THR A 81 -0.24 3.50 -3.22
C THR A 81 -0.92 3.37 -1.85
N CYS A 82 -1.52 4.42 -1.29
CA CYS A 82 -2.15 4.40 0.03
C CYS A 82 -3.68 4.56 -0.02
N THR A 83 -4.38 4.01 0.97
CA THR A 83 -5.84 4.16 1.11
C THR A 83 -6.21 5.38 1.95
N PRO A 84 -7.49 5.83 1.98
CA PRO A 84 -7.90 6.95 2.84
C PRO A 84 -7.68 6.64 4.32
N LYS A 85 -7.75 5.35 4.68
CA LYS A 85 -7.49 4.86 6.03
C LYS A 85 -6.02 5.05 6.40
N ASP A 86 -5.09 4.78 5.48
CA ASP A 86 -3.66 4.96 5.72
C ASP A 86 -3.32 6.45 5.92
N CYS A 87 -3.88 7.33 5.08
CA CYS A 87 -3.75 8.78 5.25
C CYS A 87 -4.31 9.25 6.60
N ARG A 88 -5.50 8.77 6.98
CA ARG A 88 -6.12 9.13 8.26
C ARG A 88 -5.28 8.67 9.45
N ASN A 89 -4.73 7.45 9.39
CA ASN A 89 -3.87 6.93 10.45
C ASN A 89 -2.63 7.80 10.61
N TYR A 90 -1.97 8.18 9.51
CA TYR A 90 -0.79 9.05 9.57
C TYR A 90 -1.09 10.43 10.16
N ILE A 91 -2.20 11.06 9.77
CA ILE A 91 -2.58 12.38 10.31
C ILE A 91 -2.92 12.30 11.80
N LEU A 92 -3.55 11.22 12.26
CA LEU A 92 -3.97 11.05 13.66
C LEU A 92 -2.86 10.52 14.59
N GLN A 93 -1.79 9.95 14.03
CA GLN A 93 -0.64 9.41 14.78
C GLN A 93 0.54 10.39 14.88
N GLN A 94 0.44 11.58 14.27
CA GLN A 94 1.32 12.71 14.58
C GLN A 94 0.89 13.38 15.88
#